data_AF-A0A4R4Z6U9-F1
#
_entry.id   AF-A0A4R4Z6U9-F1
#
_cell.length_a   1.000
_cell.length_b   1.000
_cell.length_c   1.000
_cell.angle_alpha   90.00
_cell.angle_beta   90.00
_cell.angle_gamma   90.00
#
_symmetry.space_group_name_H-M   'P 1'
#
loop_
_entity.id
_entity.type
_entity.pdbx_description
1 polymer ?
#
loop_
_entity_poly.entity_id
_entity_poly.type
_entity_poly.pdbx_seq_one_letter_code
_entity_poly.pdbx_strand_id
1 'polypeptide(L)' 'MAVFKWITRYNTRRRHSAIGYLSPIDYEQQTVDRVLLAA' A
#
# COMPACT_ATOMS: atom_id res chain seq x y z
N MET A 1 11.19 -19.64 -0.64
CA MET A 1 10.69 -18.59 0.29
C MET A 1 11.23 -17.16 0.01
N ALA A 2 12.03 -16.91 -1.04
CA ALA A 2 12.52 -15.57 -1.36
C ALA A 2 11.45 -14.66 -1.98
N VAL A 3 10.59 -15.21 -2.85
CA VAL A 3 9.50 -14.48 -3.51
C VAL A 3 8.51 -13.92 -2.48
N PHE A 4 8.07 -14.72 -1.51
CA PHE A 4 7.17 -14.23 -0.46
C PHE A 4 7.78 -13.09 0.36
N LYS A 5 9.06 -13.21 0.75
CA LYS A 5 9.77 -12.12 1.44
C LYS A 5 9.83 -10.84 0.59
N TRP A 6 10.07 -10.98 -0.72
CA TRP A 6 10.07 -9.84 -1.64
C TRP A 6 8.69 -9.20 -1.77
N ILE A 7 7.63 -10.00 -1.96
CA ILE A 7 6.24 -9.52 -2.04
C ILE A 7 5.83 -8.78 -0.77
N THR A 8 6.10 -9.35 0.41
CA THR A 8 5.79 -8.70 1.69
C THR A 8 6.51 -7.36 1.81
N ARG A 9 7.81 -7.28 1.46
CA ARG A 9 8.57 -6.03 1.48
C ARG A 9 8.01 -5.02 0.47
N TYR A 10 7.63 -5.48 -0.73
CA TYR A 10 7.07 -4.63 -1.78
C TYR A 10 5.79 -3.97 -1.28
N ASN A 11 4.83 -4.76 -0.80
CA ASN A 11 3.52 -4.26 -0.40
C ASN A 11 3.53 -3.40 0.87
N THR A 12 4.47 -3.63 1.80
CA THR A 12 4.46 -2.97 3.13
C THR A 12 5.53 -1.90 3.33
N ARG A 13 6.56 -1.85 2.49
CA ARG A 13 7.72 -0.96 2.72
C ARG A 13 8.17 -0.17 1.49
N ARG A 14 8.01 -0.70 0.27
CA ARG A 14 8.48 0.00 -0.94
C ARG A 14 7.62 1.23 -1.19
N ARG A 15 8.24 2.41 -1.23
CA ARG A 15 7.57 3.67 -1.56
C ARG A 15 7.60 3.92 -3.07
N HIS A 16 6.50 4.44 -3.60
CA HIS A 16 6.31 4.70 -5.03
C HIS A 16 5.91 6.16 -5.28
N SER A 17 6.62 6.86 -6.16
CA SER A 17 6.35 8.27 -6.48
C SER A 17 4.97 8.49 -7.11
N ALA A 18 4.48 7.52 -7.90
CA ALA A 18 3.19 7.58 -8.55
C ALA A 18 2.00 7.66 -7.58
N ILE A 19 2.16 7.16 -6.35
CA ILE A 19 1.13 7.15 -5.29
C ILE A 19 1.54 8.00 -4.09
N GLY A 20 2.25 9.11 -4.35
CA GLY A 20 2.59 10.07 -3.30
C GLY A 20 3.65 9.59 -2.31
N TYR A 21 4.57 8.72 -2.74
CA TYR A 21 5.60 8.10 -1.89
C TYR A 21 5.04 7.24 -0.75
N LEU A 22 3.86 6.66 -0.93
CA LEU A 22 3.28 5.66 -0.04
C LEU A 22 3.70 4.25 -0.44
N SER A 23 3.55 3.32 0.51
CA SER A 23 3.57 1.89 0.17
C SER A 23 2.21 1.46 -0.42
N PRO A 24 2.15 0.37 -1.20
CA PRO A 24 0.89 -0.09 -1.79
C PRO A 24 -0.23 -0.27 -0.75
N ILE A 25 0.07 -0.88 0.40
CA ILE A 25 -0.94 -1.10 1.45
C ILE A 25 -1.44 0.21 2.07
N ASP A 26 -0.56 1.19 2.31
CA ASP A 26 -0.96 2.47 2.90
C ASP A 26 -1.88 3.26 1.93
N TYR A 27 -1.60 3.17 0.63
CA TYR A 27 -2.41 3.81 -0.41
C TYR A 27 -3.82 3.19 -0.51
N GLU A 28 -3.90 1.86 -0.48
CA GLU A 28 -5.19 1.16 -0.47
C GLU A 28 -5.99 1.47 0.81
N GLN A 29 -5.35 1.50 1.98
CA GLN A 29 -5.99 1.84 3.25
C GLN A 29 -6.58 3.25 3.24
N GLN A 30 -5.85 4.25 2.74
CA GLN A 30 -6.40 5.61 2.59
C GLN A 30 -7.60 5.66 1.65
N THR A 31 -7.64 4.79 0.64
CA THR A 31 -8.77 4.71 -0.29
C THR A 31 -9.97 4.05 0.38
N VAL A 32 -9.77 2.98 1.15
CA VAL A 32 -10.82 2.31 1.94
C VAL A 32 -11.41 3.26 2.98
N ASP A 33 -10.58 3.97 3.74
CA ASP A 33 -11.03 4.94 4.75
C ASP A 33 -11.91 6.03 4.13
N ARG A 34 -11.53 6.54 2.95
CA ARG A 34 -12.33 7.54 2.22
C ARG A 34 -13.70 7.01 1.78
N VAL A 35 -13.76 5.75 1.35
CA VAL A 35 -15.03 5.12 0.95
C VAL A 35 -15.91 4.90 2.18
N LEU A 36 -15.36 4.42 3.29
CA LEU A 36 -16.11 4.19 4.54
C LEU A 36 -16.62 5.48 5.17
N LEU A 37 -15.86 6.57 5.11
CA LEU A 37 -16.29 7.89 5.60
C LEU A 37 -17.41 8.53 4.76
N ALA A 38 -17.61 8.07 3.53
CA ALA A 38 -18.62 8.60 2.61
C ALA A 38 -19.93 7.77 2.60
N ALA A 39 -19.99 6.67 3.35
CA ALA A 39 -21.16 5.80 3.51
C ALA A 39 -21.91 6.10 4.82
#